data_AF-A0A955XW45-F1
#
_entry.id   AF-A0A955XW45-F1
#
_cell.length_a   1.000
_cell.length_b   1.000
_cell.length_c   1.000
_cell.angle_alpha   90.00
_cell.angle_beta   90.00
_cell.angle_gamma   90.00
#
_symmetry.space_group_name_H-M   'P 1'
#
loop_
_entity.id
_entity.type
_entity.pdbx_description
1 polymer ?
#
loop_
_entity_poly.entity_id
_entity_poly.type
_entity_poly.pdbx_seq_one_letter_code
_entity_poly.pdbx_strand_id
1 'polypeptide(L)'
;MEAPSAAWASARLDRLVDPGRPIRYGIVQPGEYDPNGRFMIRGQDYSAARGWADPRDVFRVSPTVEARYRNARVRAGDLIITIVGAGTGHVEMVPMWLDGANLTQTTARVSISPDSADPSYCRYVLQSEIGRRQVATYVKGAAQPGLNVGDVKSFVVPLPTAHEQKAIARVLEDVDQLIHVLAKQCAKKQAMKTGMVQELLTGRRRLPGFSARWKPRALGELLAYEQPSRYLVSSTDYTNNGTPVLTAGKTFLLGYTTEQDGIFSSVPVIIFDDFTTASKLVAFPFKAKSSAMKMLSARPGVNLRFVYERMQLID
;
A
#
# COMPACT_ATOMS: atom_id res chain seq x y z
N MET A 1 -23.10 -27.36 -13.33
CA MET A 1 -23.67 -27.33 -11.97
C MET A 1 -22.76 -28.19 -11.12
N GLU A 2 -21.76 -27.58 -10.48
CA GLU A 2 -21.01 -28.29 -9.45
C GLU A 2 -21.94 -28.56 -8.26
N ALA A 3 -21.87 -29.77 -7.72
CA ALA A 3 -22.56 -30.14 -6.50
C ALA A 3 -22.25 -29.12 -5.39
N PRO A 4 -23.19 -28.84 -4.46
CA PRO A 4 -22.86 -28.01 -3.32
C PRO A 4 -21.71 -28.69 -2.57
N SER A 5 -20.54 -28.04 -2.58
CA SER A 5 -19.42 -28.38 -1.71
C SER A 5 -19.98 -28.62 -0.32
N ALA A 6 -19.71 -29.80 0.26
CA ALA A 6 -20.11 -30.09 1.62
C ALA A 6 -19.67 -28.92 2.51
N ALA A 7 -20.61 -28.36 3.28
CA ALA A 7 -20.30 -27.23 4.15
C ALA A 7 -19.20 -27.65 5.12
N TRP A 8 -18.06 -26.95 5.10
CA TRP A 8 -16.96 -27.23 6.01
C TRP A 8 -17.43 -27.14 7.47
N ALA A 9 -16.96 -28.06 8.31
CA ALA A 9 -17.11 -27.91 9.75
C ALA A 9 -16.49 -26.58 10.18
N SER A 10 -16.96 -26.00 11.28
CA SER A 10 -16.44 -24.72 11.78
C SER A 10 -16.11 -24.86 13.25
N ALA A 11 -15.04 -24.21 13.70
CA ALA A 11 -14.62 -24.21 15.09
C ALA A 11 -14.33 -22.80 15.59
N ARG A 12 -14.53 -22.59 16.89
CA ARG A 12 -14.07 -21.37 17.58
C ARG A 12 -12.55 -21.36 17.66
N LEU A 13 -11.97 -20.18 17.54
CA LEU A 13 -10.53 -19.97 17.52
C LEU A 13 -9.88 -20.43 18.82
N ASP A 14 -10.56 -20.28 19.96
CA ASP A 14 -10.09 -20.78 21.26
C ASP A 14 -9.99 -22.32 21.34
N ARG A 15 -10.65 -23.06 20.45
CA ARG A 15 -10.52 -24.52 20.32
C ARG A 15 -9.40 -24.95 19.39
N LEU A 16 -8.83 -24.02 18.63
CA LEU A 16 -7.75 -24.29 17.68
C LEU A 16 -6.38 -23.93 18.22
N VAL A 17 -6.30 -23.22 19.35
CA VAL A 17 -5.01 -22.83 19.95
C VAL A 17 -4.43 -23.90 20.86
N ASP A 18 -3.11 -23.90 21.00
CA ASP A 18 -2.37 -24.67 22.01
C ASP A 18 -2.92 -24.33 23.42
N PRO A 19 -3.44 -25.33 24.17
CA PRO A 19 -3.98 -25.13 25.52
C PRO A 19 -2.99 -24.52 26.52
N GLY A 20 -1.69 -24.80 26.35
CA GLY A 20 -0.62 -24.21 27.16
C GLY A 20 -0.27 -22.77 26.76
N ARG A 21 -0.77 -22.31 25.61
CA ARG A 21 -0.47 -20.99 25.04
C ARG A 21 -1.76 -20.28 24.57
N PRO A 22 -2.71 -20.01 25.49
CA PRO A 22 -4.00 -19.43 25.15
C PRO A 22 -3.86 -18.04 24.54
N ILE A 23 -4.93 -17.59 23.88
CA ILE A 23 -5.03 -16.24 23.31
C ILE A 23 -4.88 -15.19 24.41
N ARG A 24 -3.92 -14.28 24.24
CA ARG A 24 -3.63 -13.21 25.21
C ARG A 24 -2.79 -12.08 24.63
N TYR A 25 -2.92 -10.89 25.21
CA TYR A 25 -1.99 -9.79 25.02
C TYR A 25 -0.84 -9.82 26.05
N GLY A 26 0.12 -8.91 25.91
CA GLY A 26 1.31 -8.81 26.76
C GLY A 26 1.37 -7.57 27.64
N ILE A 27 2.48 -6.85 27.55
CA ILE A 27 2.89 -5.77 28.44
C ILE A 27 2.00 -4.53 28.29
N VAL A 28 1.44 -4.08 29.41
CA VAL A 28 0.60 -2.88 29.49
C VAL A 28 1.43 -1.60 29.65
N GLN A 29 2.44 -1.65 30.52
CA GLN A 29 3.35 -0.54 30.81
C GLN A 29 4.79 -0.95 30.47
N PRO A 30 5.28 -0.61 29.27
CA PRO A 30 6.59 -1.07 28.80
C PRO A 30 7.79 -0.34 29.43
N GLY A 31 7.56 0.84 30.03
CA GLY A 31 8.64 1.70 30.50
C GLY A 31 9.43 2.33 29.35
N GLU A 32 10.69 2.65 29.60
CA GLU A 32 11.60 3.24 28.62
C GLU A 32 12.18 2.18 27.66
N TYR A 33 12.67 2.66 26.51
CA TYR A 33 13.36 1.84 25.53
C TYR A 33 14.67 1.29 26.09
N ASP A 34 14.91 -0.01 25.94
CA ASP A 34 16.15 -0.67 26.33
C ASP A 34 16.85 -1.25 25.08
N PRO A 35 18.02 -0.74 24.65
CA PRO A 35 18.72 -1.26 23.47
C PRO A 35 19.12 -2.73 23.59
N ASN A 36 19.34 -3.23 24.81
CA ASN A 36 19.65 -4.63 25.11
C ASN A 36 18.40 -5.43 25.51
N GLY A 37 17.23 -4.79 25.46
CA GLY A 37 15.96 -5.37 25.79
C GLY A 37 15.46 -6.36 24.75
N ARG A 38 14.36 -7.04 25.10
CA ARG A 38 13.66 -7.97 24.22
C ARG A 38 12.72 -7.19 23.30
N PHE A 39 12.58 -7.64 22.05
CA PHE A 39 11.57 -7.07 21.16
C PHE A 39 10.17 -7.12 21.78
N MET A 40 9.45 -6.02 21.63
CA MET A 40 8.06 -5.88 22.02
C MET A 40 7.24 -5.40 20.82
N ILE A 41 6.35 -6.26 20.35
CA ILE A 41 5.50 -6.01 19.19
C ILE A 41 4.31 -5.15 19.61
N ARG A 42 4.11 -4.05 18.89
CA ARG A 42 2.97 -3.13 19.02
C ARG A 42 2.12 -3.19 17.75
N GLY A 43 0.84 -2.84 17.85
CA GLY A 43 -0.08 -2.80 16.70
C GLY A 43 0.33 -1.86 15.55
N GLN A 44 1.34 -1.01 15.73
CA GLN A 44 1.92 -0.16 14.67
C GLN A 44 3.11 -0.80 13.94
N ASP A 45 3.68 -1.88 14.50
CA ASP A 45 4.89 -2.51 13.99
C ASP A 45 4.60 -3.51 12.85
N TYR A 46 3.33 -3.71 12.50
CA TYR A 46 2.89 -4.51 11.36
C TYR A 46 1.59 -3.94 10.75
N SER A 47 1.45 -4.05 9.43
CA SER A 47 0.22 -3.65 8.72
C SER A 47 0.11 -4.35 7.37
N ALA A 48 -1.11 -4.52 6.85
CA ALA A 48 -1.33 -5.15 5.54
C ALA A 48 -0.58 -4.45 4.39
N ALA A 49 -0.39 -3.13 4.47
CA ALA A 49 0.26 -2.35 3.43
C ALA A 49 1.81 -2.41 3.47
N ARG A 50 2.40 -2.59 4.66
CA ARG A 50 3.86 -2.48 4.86
C ARG A 50 4.50 -3.78 5.30
N GLY A 51 3.72 -4.79 5.69
CA GLY A 51 4.22 -5.94 6.44
C GLY A 51 4.81 -5.50 7.78
N TRP A 52 5.84 -6.21 8.22
CA TRP A 52 6.57 -5.93 9.46
C TRP A 52 7.47 -4.70 9.33
N ALA A 53 7.57 -3.93 10.42
CA ALA A 53 8.51 -2.82 10.56
C ALA A 53 9.96 -3.31 10.50
N ASP A 54 10.87 -2.40 10.17
CA ASP A 54 12.30 -2.67 10.22
C ASP A 54 12.69 -3.06 11.65
N PRO A 55 13.52 -4.10 11.85
CA PRO A 55 13.96 -4.52 13.19
C PRO A 55 14.58 -3.40 14.04
N ARG A 56 15.11 -2.33 13.41
CA ARG A 56 15.66 -1.15 14.11
C ARG A 56 14.58 -0.27 14.72
N ASP A 57 13.35 -0.33 14.22
CA ASP A 57 12.24 0.51 14.65
C ASP A 57 11.31 -0.19 15.67
N VAL A 58 11.47 -1.51 15.83
CA VAL A 58 10.71 -2.30 16.80
C VAL A 58 11.20 -2.00 18.22
N PHE A 59 10.25 -1.65 19.09
CA PHE A 59 10.55 -1.31 20.48
C PHE A 59 11.17 -2.48 21.22
N ARG A 60 12.09 -2.19 22.14
CA ARG A 60 12.71 -3.16 23.02
C ARG A 60 12.44 -2.82 24.47
N VAL A 61 11.90 -3.80 25.19
CA VAL A 61 11.52 -3.68 26.60
C VAL A 61 12.58 -4.28 27.49
N SER A 62 12.81 -3.65 28.65
CA SER A 62 13.80 -4.13 29.61
C SER A 62 13.48 -5.55 30.11
N PRO A 63 14.50 -6.39 30.38
CA PRO A 63 14.31 -7.75 30.89
C PRO A 63 13.46 -7.81 32.18
N THR A 64 13.56 -6.79 33.03
CA THR A 64 12.82 -6.69 34.30
C THR A 64 11.31 -6.54 34.09
N VAL A 65 10.89 -5.66 33.18
CA VAL A 65 9.48 -5.49 32.83
C VAL A 65 8.96 -6.72 32.11
N GLU A 66 9.74 -7.20 31.14
CA GLU A 66 9.40 -8.34 30.30
C GLU A 66 9.22 -9.64 31.09
N ALA A 67 10.03 -9.87 32.12
CA ALA A 67 9.99 -11.10 32.92
C ALA A 67 8.63 -11.36 33.58
N ARG A 68 7.83 -10.32 33.82
CA ARG A 68 6.47 -10.42 34.38
C ARG A 68 5.45 -10.95 33.36
N TYR A 69 5.78 -10.89 32.07
CA TYR A 69 4.92 -11.24 30.94
C TYR A 69 5.48 -12.40 30.11
N ARG A 70 6.32 -13.27 30.69
CA ARG A 70 6.94 -14.42 29.98
C ARG A 70 5.91 -15.31 29.26
N ASN A 71 4.72 -15.47 29.84
CA ASN A 71 3.66 -16.30 29.28
C ASN A 71 2.98 -15.70 28.03
N ALA A 72 3.19 -14.40 27.77
CA ALA A 72 2.72 -13.70 26.58
C ALA A 72 3.72 -13.70 25.43
N ARG A 73 4.92 -14.28 25.62
CA ARG A 73 5.90 -14.41 24.55
C ARG A 73 5.31 -15.14 23.35
N VAL A 74 5.62 -14.61 22.18
CA VAL A 74 5.32 -15.24 20.90
C VAL A 74 6.45 -16.18 20.50
N ARG A 75 6.13 -17.12 19.62
CA ARG A 75 7.06 -17.97 18.90
C ARG A 75 6.94 -17.67 17.42
N ALA A 76 7.99 -17.93 16.66
CA ALA A 76 7.90 -17.93 15.21
C ALA A 76 6.76 -18.86 14.75
N GLY A 77 5.96 -18.40 13.80
CA GLY A 77 4.77 -19.12 13.31
C GLY A 77 3.50 -18.89 14.12
N ASP A 78 3.56 -18.26 15.31
CA ASP A 78 2.35 -17.78 15.97
C ASP A 78 1.64 -16.77 15.07
N LEU A 79 0.32 -16.71 15.18
CA LEU A 79 -0.43 -15.56 14.67
C LEU A 79 -0.52 -14.49 15.75
N ILE A 80 -0.58 -13.23 15.34
CA ILE A 80 -0.95 -12.11 16.19
C ILE A 80 -2.09 -11.33 15.55
N ILE A 81 -2.95 -10.76 16.38
CA ILE A 81 -4.08 -9.94 15.94
C ILE A 81 -4.09 -8.63 16.70
N THR A 82 -4.18 -7.51 15.98
CA THR A 82 -4.36 -6.19 16.59
C THR A 82 -5.74 -6.13 17.21
N ILE A 83 -5.80 -5.84 18.51
CA ILE A 83 -7.05 -5.75 19.26
C ILE A 83 -7.40 -4.31 19.64
N VAL A 84 -6.43 -3.38 19.63
CA VAL A 84 -6.68 -1.96 19.92
C VAL A 84 -5.91 -1.08 18.93
N GLY A 85 -6.57 -0.02 18.44
CA GLY A 85 -5.98 1.00 17.56
C GLY A 85 -6.46 0.91 16.11
N ALA A 86 -5.88 1.75 15.24
CA ALA A 86 -6.30 1.88 13.84
C ALA A 86 -6.20 0.56 13.02
N GLY A 87 -5.34 -0.36 13.46
CA GLY A 87 -5.18 -1.67 12.83
C GLY A 87 -6.07 -2.78 13.40
N THR A 88 -7.08 -2.48 14.22
CA THR A 88 -7.92 -3.50 14.89
C THR A 88 -8.45 -4.54 13.90
N GLY A 89 -8.25 -5.82 14.21
CA GLY A 89 -8.59 -6.96 13.35
C GLY A 89 -7.49 -7.39 12.37
N HIS A 90 -6.42 -6.61 12.21
CA HIS A 90 -5.31 -7.00 11.37
C HIS A 90 -4.55 -8.17 12.00
N VAL A 91 -4.33 -9.23 11.20
CA VAL A 91 -3.66 -10.46 11.60
C VAL A 91 -2.37 -10.61 10.82
N GLU A 92 -1.31 -11.04 11.49
CA GLU A 92 -0.04 -11.35 10.85
C GLU A 92 0.65 -12.55 11.50
N MET A 93 1.52 -13.24 10.76
CA MET A 93 2.33 -14.33 11.29
C MET A 93 3.67 -13.81 11.83
N VAL A 94 4.06 -14.29 13.02
CA VAL A 94 5.31 -13.93 13.68
C VAL A 94 6.51 -14.54 12.93
N PRO A 95 7.43 -13.72 12.42
CA PRO A 95 8.61 -14.18 11.69
C PRO A 95 9.70 -14.68 12.64
N MET A 96 10.65 -15.45 12.11
CA MET A 96 11.75 -16.07 12.88
C MET A 96 12.56 -15.07 13.72
N TRP A 97 12.82 -13.87 13.20
CA TRP A 97 13.61 -12.86 13.92
C TRP A 97 12.86 -12.21 15.11
N LEU A 98 11.55 -12.45 15.23
CA LEU A 98 10.71 -12.06 16.38
C LEU A 98 10.42 -13.24 17.30
N ASP A 99 11.09 -14.39 17.13
CA ASP A 99 10.93 -15.52 18.05
C ASP A 99 11.27 -15.10 19.49
N GLY A 100 10.38 -15.45 20.41
CA GLY A 100 10.50 -15.09 21.81
C GLY A 100 10.27 -13.60 22.09
N ALA A 101 9.81 -12.78 21.15
CA ALA A 101 9.39 -11.41 21.41
C ALA A 101 8.18 -11.37 22.37
N ASN A 102 7.95 -10.24 23.01
CA ASN A 102 6.75 -10.00 23.83
C ASN A 102 5.74 -9.12 23.06
N LEU A 103 4.52 -9.06 23.53
CA LEU A 103 3.45 -8.25 22.96
C LEU A 103 3.17 -7.05 23.86
N THR A 104 2.58 -5.99 23.32
CA THR A 104 1.90 -4.98 24.14
C THR A 104 0.40 -5.29 24.30
N GLN A 105 -0.35 -4.44 24.99
CA GLN A 105 -1.80 -4.58 25.17
C GLN A 105 -2.64 -4.37 23.90
N THR A 106 -2.03 -3.86 22.82
CA THR A 106 -2.72 -3.56 21.55
C THR A 106 -2.78 -4.74 20.60
N THR A 107 -2.10 -5.84 20.90
CA THR A 107 -2.06 -7.04 20.07
C THR A 107 -2.16 -8.30 20.93
N ALA A 108 -2.84 -9.32 20.43
CA ALA A 108 -3.00 -10.60 21.08
C ALA A 108 -2.35 -11.72 20.25
N ARG A 109 -1.65 -12.63 20.94
CA ARG A 109 -1.17 -13.89 20.36
C ARG A 109 -2.34 -14.83 20.09
N VAL A 110 -2.32 -15.52 18.96
CA VAL A 110 -3.14 -16.68 18.63
C VAL A 110 -2.20 -17.82 18.22
N SER A 111 -1.89 -18.69 19.17
CA SER A 111 -0.96 -19.83 18.98
C SER A 111 -1.73 -21.05 18.45
N ILE A 112 -1.99 -21.12 17.14
CA ILE A 112 -2.69 -22.26 16.53
C ILE A 112 -1.91 -23.55 16.77
N SER A 113 -2.59 -24.58 17.27
CA SER A 113 -2.03 -25.91 17.42
C SER A 113 -1.94 -26.58 16.04
N PRO A 114 -0.75 -27.06 15.61
CA PRO A 114 -0.59 -27.74 14.33
C PRO A 114 -1.46 -29.00 14.17
N ASP A 115 -1.85 -29.63 15.29
CA ASP A 115 -2.75 -30.79 15.30
C ASP A 115 -4.21 -30.39 15.07
N SER A 116 -4.56 -29.12 15.31
CA SER A 116 -5.93 -28.61 15.20
C SER A 116 -6.20 -27.95 13.84
N ALA A 117 -5.27 -27.14 13.33
CA ALA A 117 -5.40 -26.45 12.07
C ALA A 117 -4.04 -25.95 11.54
N ASP A 118 -3.98 -25.64 10.25
CA ASP A 118 -2.83 -24.98 9.64
C ASP A 118 -2.80 -23.48 10.00
N PRO A 119 -1.72 -22.95 10.62
CA PRO A 119 -1.65 -21.56 11.03
C PRO A 119 -1.74 -20.56 9.86
N SER A 120 -1.14 -20.87 8.72
CA SER A 120 -1.19 -20.01 7.52
C SER A 120 -2.60 -19.96 6.96
N TYR A 121 -3.30 -21.09 6.90
CA TYR A 121 -4.71 -21.13 6.53
C TYR A 121 -5.56 -20.27 7.48
N CYS A 122 -5.40 -20.43 8.80
CA CYS A 122 -6.11 -19.62 9.78
C CYS A 122 -5.82 -18.12 9.61
N ARG A 123 -4.58 -17.73 9.29
CA ARG A 123 -4.22 -16.34 8.96
C ARG A 123 -5.08 -15.81 7.82
N TYR A 124 -5.15 -16.53 6.71
CA TYR A 124 -5.91 -16.10 5.54
C TYR A 124 -7.42 -16.04 5.80
N VAL A 125 -7.99 -16.98 6.55
CA VAL A 125 -9.40 -16.92 6.96
C VAL A 125 -9.67 -15.64 7.76
N LEU A 126 -8.82 -15.35 8.74
CA LEU A 126 -8.97 -14.17 9.60
C LEU A 126 -8.76 -12.85 8.84
N GLN A 127 -7.98 -12.85 7.76
CA GLN A 127 -7.79 -11.70 6.87
C GLN A 127 -8.91 -11.53 5.83
N SER A 128 -9.66 -12.60 5.55
CA SER A 128 -10.77 -12.64 4.58
C SER A 128 -12.02 -11.92 5.08
N GLU A 129 -13.06 -11.87 4.25
CA GLU A 129 -14.38 -11.35 4.63
C GLU A 129 -14.97 -12.07 5.85
N ILE A 130 -14.65 -13.36 6.06
CA ILE A 130 -15.10 -14.13 7.23
C ILE A 130 -14.55 -13.52 8.52
N GLY A 131 -13.24 -13.22 8.58
CA GLY A 131 -12.64 -12.58 9.74
C GLY A 131 -13.07 -11.12 9.89
N ARG A 132 -13.10 -10.36 8.78
CA ARG A 132 -13.47 -8.93 8.80
C ARG A 132 -14.88 -8.67 9.31
N ARG A 133 -15.85 -9.53 8.94
CA ARG A 133 -17.22 -9.43 9.46
C ARG A 133 -17.27 -9.64 10.97
N GLN A 134 -16.52 -10.60 11.48
CA GLN A 134 -16.47 -10.88 12.91
C GLN A 134 -15.87 -9.70 13.67
N VAL A 135 -14.78 -9.10 13.17
CA VAL A 135 -14.22 -7.85 13.71
C VAL A 135 -15.27 -6.74 13.72
N ALA A 136 -15.97 -6.53 12.60
CA ALA A 136 -16.96 -5.47 12.47
C ALA A 136 -18.15 -5.61 13.43
N THR A 137 -18.58 -6.84 13.73
CA THR A 137 -19.65 -7.13 14.70
C THR A 137 -19.29 -6.60 16.09
N TYR A 138 -18.06 -6.84 16.56
CA TYR A 138 -17.63 -6.42 17.90
C TYR A 138 -17.26 -4.94 17.98
N VAL A 139 -16.66 -4.37 16.92
CA VAL A 139 -16.27 -2.95 16.90
C VAL A 139 -17.48 -2.01 16.83
N LYS A 140 -18.55 -2.36 16.09
CA LYS A 140 -19.76 -1.51 16.00
C LYS A 140 -20.62 -1.54 17.27
N GLY A 141 -20.50 -2.58 18.09
CA GLY A 141 -21.33 -2.77 19.29
C GLY A 141 -20.69 -2.29 20.61
N ALA A 142 -19.43 -1.85 20.59
CA ALA A 142 -18.69 -1.57 21.81
C ALA A 142 -18.64 -0.06 22.17
N ALA A 143 -18.84 0.25 23.45
CA ALA A 143 -18.65 1.60 24.01
C ALA A 143 -17.19 2.09 23.96
N GLN A 144 -16.23 1.16 23.84
CA GLN A 144 -14.84 1.46 23.53
C GLN A 144 -14.44 0.76 22.23
N PRO A 145 -13.98 1.50 21.21
CA PRO A 145 -13.60 0.91 19.93
C PRO A 145 -12.37 0.00 20.08
N GLY A 146 -12.56 -1.30 19.88
CA GLY A 146 -11.51 -2.32 19.97
C GLY A 146 -12.10 -3.73 20.07
N LEU A 147 -11.24 -4.74 20.01
CA LEU A 147 -11.54 -6.13 20.34
C LEU A 147 -11.01 -6.42 21.74
N ASN A 148 -11.75 -7.19 22.54
CA ASN A 148 -11.20 -7.81 23.73
C ASN A 148 -10.75 -9.26 23.42
N VAL A 149 -10.00 -9.87 24.34
CA VAL A 149 -9.51 -11.26 24.16
C VAL A 149 -10.65 -12.27 24.07
N GLY A 150 -11.78 -12.02 24.74
CA GLY A 150 -12.99 -12.85 24.66
C GLY A 150 -13.60 -12.85 23.27
N ASP A 151 -13.65 -11.68 22.61
CA ASP A 151 -14.14 -11.55 21.23
C ASP A 151 -13.26 -12.34 20.26
N VAL A 152 -11.93 -12.24 20.39
CA VAL A 152 -11.00 -13.01 19.55
C VAL A 152 -11.17 -14.52 19.78
N LYS A 153 -11.42 -14.95 21.03
CA LYS A 153 -11.68 -16.36 21.35
C LYS A 153 -12.96 -16.91 20.71
N SER A 154 -13.98 -16.07 20.51
CA SER A 154 -15.25 -16.48 19.90
C SER A 154 -15.23 -16.46 18.38
N PHE A 155 -14.16 -15.97 17.74
CA PHE A 155 -14.05 -16.01 16.29
C PHE A 155 -14.15 -17.44 15.77
N VAL A 156 -14.84 -17.61 14.65
CA VAL A 156 -15.11 -18.90 14.01
C VAL A 156 -14.29 -18.99 12.73
N VAL A 157 -13.66 -20.16 12.55
CA VAL A 157 -12.86 -20.53 11.39
C VAL A 157 -13.49 -21.77 10.77
N PRO A 158 -13.81 -21.77 9.46
CA PRO A 158 -14.24 -22.97 8.78
C PRO A 158 -13.01 -23.87 8.52
N LEU A 159 -13.21 -25.17 8.59
CA LEU A 159 -12.14 -26.17 8.64
C LEU A 159 -12.38 -27.23 7.57
N PRO A 160 -11.81 -27.04 6.37
CA PRO A 160 -11.63 -28.14 5.43
C PRO A 160 -10.64 -29.16 5.97
N THR A 161 -10.40 -30.23 5.20
CA THR A 161 -9.38 -31.22 5.55
C THR A 161 -7.99 -30.57 5.69
N ALA A 162 -7.12 -31.14 6.52
CA ALA A 162 -5.76 -30.61 6.72
C ALA A 162 -4.97 -30.50 5.40
N HIS A 163 -5.21 -31.41 4.45
CA HIS A 163 -4.60 -31.35 3.13
C HIS A 163 -5.08 -30.12 2.34
N GLU A 164 -6.38 -29.86 2.34
CA GLU A 164 -6.97 -28.71 1.66
C GLU A 164 -6.59 -27.38 2.32
N GLN A 165 -6.51 -27.32 3.66
CA GLN A 165 -6.00 -26.14 4.37
C GLN A 165 -4.59 -25.77 3.88
N LYS A 166 -3.67 -26.74 3.83
CA LYS A 166 -2.30 -26.55 3.32
C LYS A 166 -2.27 -26.16 1.85
N ALA A 167 -3.11 -26.76 1.02
CA ALA A 167 -3.19 -26.43 -0.40
C ALA A 167 -3.65 -24.98 -0.62
N ILE A 168 -4.70 -24.55 0.09
CA ILE A 168 -5.21 -23.17 0.05
C ILE A 168 -4.13 -22.20 0.55
N ALA A 169 -3.56 -22.47 1.73
CA ALA A 169 -2.53 -21.62 2.32
C ALA A 169 -1.34 -21.42 1.37
N ARG A 170 -0.85 -22.52 0.77
CA ARG A 170 0.27 -22.49 -0.17
C ARG A 170 -0.01 -21.63 -1.41
N VAL A 171 -1.18 -21.79 -2.03
CA VAL A 171 -1.54 -20.99 -3.22
C VAL A 171 -1.58 -19.50 -2.87
N LEU A 172 -2.13 -19.14 -1.71
CA LEU A 172 -2.20 -17.75 -1.29
C LEU A 172 -0.81 -17.19 -0.91
N GLU A 173 0.05 -17.98 -0.28
CA GLU A 173 1.44 -17.60 0.03
C GLU A 173 2.27 -17.37 -1.24
N ASP A 174 2.13 -18.26 -2.23
CA ASP A 174 2.81 -18.12 -3.52
C ASP A 174 2.42 -16.80 -4.22
N VAL A 175 1.13 -16.43 -4.15
CA VAL A 175 0.62 -15.16 -4.70
C VAL A 175 1.15 -13.96 -3.92
N ASP A 176 1.14 -14.00 -2.59
CA ASP A 176 1.68 -12.93 -1.73
C ASP A 176 3.18 -12.73 -2.00
N GLN A 177 3.94 -13.81 -2.14
CA GLN A 177 5.36 -13.76 -2.47
C GLN A 177 5.60 -13.14 -3.85
N LEU A 178 4.78 -13.51 -4.84
CA LEU A 178 4.86 -12.93 -6.17
C LEU A 178 4.58 -11.42 -6.15
N ILE A 179 3.53 -10.98 -5.44
CA ILE A 179 3.23 -9.55 -5.26
C ILE A 179 4.42 -8.82 -4.64
N HIS A 180 5.00 -9.37 -3.58
CA HIS A 180 6.16 -8.78 -2.92
C HIS A 180 7.37 -8.64 -3.86
N VAL A 181 7.72 -9.69 -4.61
CA VAL A 181 8.83 -9.67 -5.56
C VAL A 181 8.59 -8.64 -6.66
N LEU A 182 7.38 -8.59 -7.23
CA LEU A 182 7.02 -7.63 -8.28
C LEU A 182 7.08 -6.19 -7.77
N ALA A 183 6.56 -5.91 -6.58
CA ALA A 183 6.64 -4.58 -5.97
C ALA A 183 8.09 -4.09 -5.81
N LYS A 184 8.99 -4.97 -5.34
CA LYS A 184 10.44 -4.68 -5.23
C LYS A 184 11.07 -4.42 -6.60
N GLN A 185 10.71 -5.20 -7.62
CA GLN A 185 11.20 -4.98 -8.98
C GLN A 185 10.71 -3.65 -9.57
N CYS A 186 9.45 -3.27 -9.33
CA CYS A 186 8.91 -1.98 -9.73
C CYS A 186 9.66 -0.82 -9.07
N ALA A 187 9.87 -0.88 -7.75
CA ALA A 187 10.64 0.12 -7.02
C ALA A 187 12.07 0.27 -7.58
N LYS A 188 12.75 -0.84 -7.85
CA LYS A 188 14.10 -0.83 -8.45
C LYS A 188 14.11 -0.19 -9.85
N LYS A 189 13.17 -0.57 -10.72
CA LYS A 189 13.06 -0.01 -12.08
C LYS A 189 12.74 1.49 -12.04
N GLN A 190 11.91 1.93 -11.11
CA GLN A 190 11.60 3.35 -10.91
C GLN A 190 12.82 4.14 -10.46
N ALA A 191 13.60 3.62 -9.50
CA ALA A 191 14.85 4.25 -9.06
C ALA A 191 15.88 4.33 -10.20
N MET A 192 16.04 3.24 -10.98
CA MET A 192 16.90 3.24 -12.17
C MET A 192 16.45 4.27 -13.21
N LYS A 193 15.14 4.37 -13.48
CA LYS A 193 14.58 5.38 -14.38
C LYS A 193 14.97 6.79 -13.90
N THR A 194 14.74 7.10 -12.62
CA THR A 194 15.09 8.42 -12.05
C THR A 194 16.57 8.72 -12.21
N GLY A 195 17.45 7.76 -11.89
CA GLY A 195 18.90 7.93 -12.06
C GLY A 195 19.30 8.11 -13.53
N MET A 196 18.74 7.33 -14.45
CA MET A 196 19.02 7.44 -15.88
C MET A 196 18.51 8.75 -16.47
N VAL A 197 17.36 9.26 -16.02
CA VAL A 197 16.84 10.57 -16.43
C VAL A 197 17.85 11.66 -16.04
N GLN A 198 18.37 11.63 -14.82
CA GLN A 198 19.40 12.58 -14.38
C GLN A 198 20.69 12.46 -15.19
N GLU A 199 21.18 11.26 -15.47
CA GLU A 199 22.43 11.05 -16.22
C GLU A 199 22.30 11.41 -17.70
N LEU A 200 21.22 10.97 -18.36
CA LEU A 200 21.05 11.09 -19.81
C LEU A 200 20.52 12.47 -20.21
N LEU A 201 19.54 13.03 -19.49
CA LEU A 201 18.94 14.31 -19.87
C LEU A 201 19.76 15.51 -19.43
N THR A 202 20.76 15.34 -18.56
CA THR A 202 21.76 16.39 -18.29
C THR A 202 22.99 16.27 -19.17
N GLY A 203 23.12 15.17 -19.92
CA GLY A 203 24.28 14.87 -20.75
C GLY A 203 25.53 14.45 -19.98
N ARG A 204 25.46 14.25 -18.64
CA ARG A 204 26.54 13.67 -17.82
C ARG A 204 27.00 12.33 -18.37
N ARG A 205 26.05 11.51 -18.81
CA ARG A 205 26.28 10.31 -19.60
C ARG A 205 25.67 10.46 -20.97
N ARG A 206 26.44 10.09 -21.99
CA ARG A 206 25.98 10.02 -23.39
C ARG A 206 25.88 8.56 -23.83
N LEU A 207 24.91 8.27 -24.69
CA LEU A 207 24.81 6.97 -25.34
C LEU A 207 25.97 6.81 -26.35
N PRO A 208 26.44 5.57 -26.62
CA PRO A 208 27.45 5.31 -27.64
C PRO A 208 27.06 5.92 -29.00
N GLY A 209 28.02 6.53 -29.68
CA GLY A 209 27.80 7.21 -30.96
C GLY A 209 27.33 8.68 -30.86
N PHE A 210 27.07 9.20 -29.65
CA PHE A 210 26.63 10.59 -29.46
C PHE A 210 27.68 11.44 -28.73
N SER A 211 28.51 12.17 -29.47
CA SER A 211 29.55 13.07 -28.92
C SER A 211 29.28 14.56 -29.13
N ALA A 212 28.31 14.91 -29.98
CA ALA A 212 28.02 16.30 -30.31
C ALA A 212 27.68 17.12 -29.04
N ARG A 213 28.27 18.32 -28.93
CA ARG A 213 28.05 19.24 -27.82
C ARG A 213 26.61 19.76 -27.86
N TRP A 214 25.94 19.70 -26.72
CA TRP A 214 24.61 20.27 -26.58
C TRP A 214 24.68 21.79 -26.54
N LYS A 215 23.75 22.44 -27.21
CA LYS A 215 23.60 23.89 -27.20
C LYS A 215 22.41 24.24 -26.30
N PRO A 216 22.54 25.22 -25.39
CA PRO A 216 21.39 25.73 -24.66
C PRO A 216 20.39 26.34 -25.64
N ARG A 217 19.10 26.15 -25.36
CA ARG A 217 17.98 26.72 -26.13
C ARG A 217 16.91 27.16 -25.16
N ALA A 218 16.29 28.31 -25.41
CA ALA A 218 15.15 28.75 -24.60
C ALA A 218 13.93 27.88 -24.89
N LEU A 219 13.09 27.63 -23.87
CA LEU A 219 11.91 26.77 -24.04
C LEU A 219 10.95 27.29 -25.11
N GLY A 220 10.81 28.61 -25.25
CA GLY A 220 9.98 29.26 -26.28
C GLY A 220 10.48 29.09 -27.72
N GLU A 221 11.77 28.75 -27.92
CA GLU A 221 12.31 28.36 -29.22
C GLU A 221 11.94 26.91 -29.59
N LEU A 222 11.60 26.08 -28.60
CA LEU A 222 11.31 24.66 -28.77
C LEU A 222 9.80 24.39 -28.82
N LEU A 223 9.04 25.14 -28.02
CA LEU A 223 7.61 24.94 -27.85
C LEU A 223 6.82 26.17 -28.34
N ALA A 224 5.71 25.90 -29.02
CA ALA A 224 4.69 26.90 -29.31
C ALA A 224 3.69 26.92 -28.14
N TYR A 225 3.26 28.12 -27.76
CA TYR A 225 2.32 28.34 -26.68
C TYR A 225 0.93 28.65 -27.24
N GLU A 226 -0.07 27.99 -26.68
CA GLU A 226 -1.48 28.29 -26.87
C GLU A 226 -2.18 28.51 -25.53
N GLN A 227 -2.97 29.58 -25.46
CA GLN A 227 -3.76 29.89 -24.27
C GLN A 227 -5.01 28.98 -24.23
N PRO A 228 -5.34 28.39 -23.06
CA PRO A 228 -6.39 27.37 -22.96
C PRO A 228 -7.83 27.91 -23.03
N SER A 229 -8.04 29.22 -23.17
CA SER A 229 -9.36 29.88 -23.01
C SER A 229 -10.46 29.28 -23.90
N ARG A 230 -10.12 28.86 -25.13
CA ARG A 230 -11.06 28.21 -26.07
C ARG A 230 -11.52 26.82 -25.64
N TYR A 231 -10.80 26.23 -24.69
CA TYR A 231 -10.99 24.85 -24.25
C TYR A 231 -11.50 24.76 -22.81
N LEU A 232 -11.84 25.89 -22.20
CA LEU A 232 -12.32 25.91 -20.83
C LEU A 232 -13.66 25.19 -20.73
N VAL A 233 -13.76 24.36 -19.70
CA VAL A 233 -15.06 23.82 -19.28
C VAL A 233 -15.91 24.95 -18.70
N SER A 234 -17.19 24.99 -19.08
CA SER A 234 -18.12 26.02 -18.59
C SER A 234 -18.68 25.66 -17.22
N SER A 235 -18.93 24.37 -16.98
CA SER A 235 -19.43 23.86 -15.70
C SER A 235 -18.33 23.21 -14.83
N THR A 236 -18.50 23.29 -13.51
CA THR A 236 -17.71 22.52 -12.54
C THR A 236 -18.43 21.27 -12.02
N ASP A 237 -19.64 21.00 -12.51
CA ASP A 237 -20.41 19.82 -12.15
C ASP A 237 -19.96 18.64 -13.01
N TYR A 238 -18.90 17.96 -12.57
CA TYR A 238 -18.31 16.86 -13.31
C TYR A 238 -19.13 15.57 -13.20
N THR A 239 -19.13 14.82 -14.30
CA THR A 239 -19.73 13.49 -14.39
C THR A 239 -18.65 12.41 -14.38
N ASN A 240 -19.08 11.15 -14.44
CA ASN A 240 -18.21 9.97 -14.55
C ASN A 240 -17.98 9.51 -16.00
N ASN A 241 -18.49 10.25 -17.01
CA ASN A 241 -18.42 9.88 -18.42
C ASN A 241 -18.32 11.11 -19.36
N GLY A 242 -17.74 10.95 -20.54
CA GLY A 242 -17.59 12.02 -21.53
C GLY A 242 -16.15 12.49 -21.73
N THR A 243 -15.96 13.79 -21.99
CA THR A 243 -14.63 14.38 -22.26
C THR A 243 -13.91 14.69 -20.95
N PRO A 244 -12.65 14.28 -20.77
CA PRO A 244 -11.91 14.54 -19.54
C PRO A 244 -11.61 16.04 -19.36
N VAL A 245 -11.77 16.51 -18.13
CA VAL A 245 -11.40 17.88 -17.71
C VAL A 245 -10.10 17.83 -16.94
N LEU A 246 -9.07 18.50 -17.46
CA LEU A 246 -7.70 18.39 -16.96
C LEU A 246 -7.18 19.67 -16.31
N THR A 247 -6.22 19.50 -15.40
CA THR A 247 -5.32 20.54 -14.92
C THR A 247 -3.90 20.02 -14.80
N ALA A 248 -2.91 20.92 -14.83
CA ALA A 248 -1.50 20.55 -14.67
C ALA A 248 -1.12 20.27 -13.20
N GLY A 249 -1.95 20.70 -12.24
CA GLY A 249 -1.72 20.54 -10.81
C GLY A 249 -1.83 19.10 -10.27
N LYS A 250 -1.92 18.98 -8.94
CA LYS A 250 -1.87 17.69 -8.22
C LYS A 250 -2.94 16.68 -8.69
N THR A 251 -4.16 17.15 -8.91
CA THR A 251 -5.27 16.33 -9.41
C THR A 251 -5.37 16.48 -10.93
N PHE A 252 -4.64 15.63 -11.67
CA PHE A 252 -4.52 15.73 -13.14
C PHE A 252 -5.89 15.68 -13.86
N LEU A 253 -6.73 14.72 -13.51
CA LEU A 253 -8.09 14.54 -14.02
C LEU A 253 -9.09 14.94 -12.94
N LEU A 254 -9.90 15.95 -13.21
CA LEU A 254 -10.90 16.47 -12.25
C LEU A 254 -12.25 15.75 -12.36
N GLY A 255 -12.51 15.16 -13.52
CA GLY A 255 -13.75 14.47 -13.85
C GLY A 255 -14.01 14.57 -15.35
N TYR A 256 -15.26 14.38 -15.75
CA TYR A 256 -15.67 14.42 -17.15
C TYR A 256 -16.79 15.46 -17.38
N THR A 257 -16.92 15.89 -18.63
CA THR A 257 -17.99 16.78 -19.08
C THR A 257 -18.65 16.23 -20.34
N THR A 258 -19.94 16.49 -20.49
CA THR A 258 -20.71 16.17 -21.69
C THR A 258 -20.66 17.28 -22.75
N GLU A 259 -20.00 18.40 -22.45
CA GLU A 259 -19.75 19.48 -23.41
C GLU A 259 -19.02 18.94 -24.66
N GLN A 260 -19.57 19.22 -25.83
CA GLN A 260 -19.03 18.78 -27.12
C GLN A 260 -18.15 19.85 -27.80
N ASP A 261 -18.35 21.12 -27.44
CA ASP A 261 -17.60 22.25 -27.98
C ASP A 261 -16.34 22.56 -27.16
N GLY A 262 -15.34 23.16 -27.81
CA GLY A 262 -14.11 23.59 -27.13
C GLY A 262 -13.27 22.42 -26.60
N ILE A 263 -13.22 21.30 -27.32
CA ILE A 263 -12.37 20.16 -26.97
C ILE A 263 -11.00 20.35 -27.64
N PHE A 264 -9.94 20.41 -26.84
CA PHE A 264 -8.59 20.42 -27.37
C PHE A 264 -8.25 19.04 -27.93
N SER A 265 -7.91 18.98 -29.21
CA SER A 265 -7.65 17.71 -29.92
C SER A 265 -6.27 17.63 -30.56
N SER A 266 -5.48 18.71 -30.54
CA SER A 266 -4.13 18.77 -31.14
C SER A 266 -3.07 18.13 -30.24
N VAL A 267 -3.18 16.81 -30.04
CA VAL A 267 -2.30 16.02 -29.17
C VAL A 267 -1.17 15.32 -29.95
N PRO A 268 -0.02 15.01 -29.31
CA PRO A 268 0.31 15.25 -27.91
C PRO A 268 0.63 16.72 -27.58
N VAL A 269 0.31 17.14 -26.37
CA VAL A 269 0.58 18.48 -25.85
C VAL A 269 1.09 18.40 -24.40
N ILE A 270 1.92 19.35 -23.98
CA ILE A 270 2.26 19.53 -22.57
C ILE A 270 1.30 20.57 -22.00
N ILE A 271 0.53 20.22 -20.98
CA ILE A 271 -0.10 21.24 -20.13
C ILE A 271 0.89 21.64 -19.05
N PHE A 272 1.09 22.94 -18.86
CA PHE A 272 2.09 23.51 -17.95
C PHE A 272 1.48 24.62 -17.10
N ASP A 273 1.71 24.58 -15.80
CA ASP A 273 1.35 25.63 -14.87
C ASP A 273 2.62 26.40 -14.50
N ASP A 274 2.66 27.69 -14.82
CA ASP A 274 3.84 28.55 -14.61
C ASP A 274 3.99 29.06 -13.18
N PHE A 275 2.95 28.93 -12.35
CA PHE A 275 3.06 29.28 -10.93
C PHE A 275 3.70 28.14 -10.13
N THR A 276 3.36 26.88 -10.47
CA THR A 276 3.79 25.69 -9.73
C THR A 276 4.82 24.84 -10.46
N THR A 277 5.21 25.23 -11.68
CA THR A 277 6.04 24.48 -12.65
C THR A 277 5.53 23.09 -13.01
N ALA A 278 4.34 22.71 -12.52
CA ALA A 278 3.75 21.41 -12.75
C ALA A 278 3.46 21.21 -14.25
N SER A 279 3.83 20.06 -14.79
CA SER A 279 3.63 19.74 -16.19
C SER A 279 3.12 18.31 -16.40
N LYS A 280 2.26 18.13 -17.39
CA LYS A 280 1.73 16.82 -17.80
C LYS A 280 1.75 16.71 -19.32
N LEU A 281 2.24 15.59 -19.83
CA LEU A 281 2.12 15.24 -21.24
C LEU A 281 0.77 14.56 -21.48
N VAL A 282 -0.06 15.16 -22.31
CA VAL A 282 -1.41 14.69 -22.64
C VAL A 282 -1.42 14.18 -24.06
N ALA A 283 -1.93 12.96 -24.26
CA ALA A 283 -1.96 12.26 -25.55
C ALA A 283 -3.39 11.93 -26.03
N PHE A 284 -4.40 12.54 -25.42
CA PHE A 284 -5.81 12.32 -25.71
C PHE A 284 -6.60 13.64 -25.62
N PRO A 285 -7.73 13.79 -26.34
CA PRO A 285 -8.52 15.02 -26.32
C PRO A 285 -9.09 15.36 -24.94
N PHE A 286 -9.18 16.65 -24.61
CA PHE A 286 -9.61 17.11 -23.28
C PHE A 286 -10.16 18.54 -23.28
N LYS A 287 -10.81 18.92 -22.17
CA LYS A 287 -11.11 20.32 -21.81
C LYS A 287 -10.23 20.81 -20.66
N ALA A 288 -9.87 22.09 -20.67
CA ALA A 288 -9.04 22.72 -19.66
C ALA A 288 -9.88 23.22 -18.47
N LYS A 289 -9.35 23.08 -17.25
CA LYS A 289 -10.01 23.65 -16.05
C LYS A 289 -9.83 25.15 -15.90
N SER A 290 -8.66 25.66 -16.25
CA SER A 290 -8.19 26.98 -15.85
C SER A 290 -7.54 27.69 -17.01
N SER A 291 -7.78 29.01 -17.10
CA SER A 291 -7.13 29.88 -18.08
C SER A 291 -5.65 30.11 -17.78
N ALA A 292 -5.21 29.82 -16.56
CA ALA A 292 -3.85 30.05 -16.07
C ALA A 292 -2.84 29.00 -16.58
N MET A 293 -3.29 27.82 -16.98
CA MET A 293 -2.40 26.81 -17.57
C MET A 293 -1.99 27.20 -18.99
N LYS A 294 -0.95 26.55 -19.50
CA LYS A 294 -0.38 26.77 -20.83
C LYS A 294 -0.44 25.47 -21.60
N MET A 295 -0.87 25.53 -22.85
CA MET A 295 -0.80 24.39 -23.76
C MET A 295 0.45 24.55 -24.62
N LEU A 296 1.40 23.65 -24.48
CA LEU A 296 2.70 23.72 -25.13
C LEU A 296 2.85 22.58 -26.14
N SER A 297 2.90 22.92 -27.43
CA SER A 297 3.10 21.99 -28.53
C SER A 297 4.53 22.11 -29.08
N ALA A 298 5.05 21.03 -29.67
CA ALA A 298 6.39 21.06 -30.24
C ALA A 298 6.42 21.85 -31.55
N ARG A 299 7.43 22.71 -31.71
CA ARG A 299 7.77 23.30 -33.02
C ARG A 299 8.38 22.24 -33.95
N PRO A 300 8.41 22.48 -35.27
CA PRO A 300 8.97 21.53 -36.24
C PRO A 300 10.39 21.07 -35.86
N GLY A 301 10.63 19.75 -35.93
CA GLY A 301 11.93 19.15 -35.60
C GLY A 301 12.20 18.97 -34.10
N VAL A 302 11.28 19.37 -33.22
CA VAL A 302 11.42 19.20 -31.75
C VAL A 302 10.70 17.92 -31.30
N ASN A 303 11.39 17.09 -30.51
CA ASN A 303 10.76 15.95 -29.87
C ASN A 303 10.07 16.40 -28.56
N LEU A 304 8.74 16.49 -28.58
CA LEU A 304 7.95 16.95 -27.43
C LEU A 304 8.18 16.10 -26.17
N ARG A 305 8.31 14.77 -26.32
CA ARG A 305 8.54 13.87 -25.19
C ARG A 305 9.89 14.14 -24.52
N PHE A 306 10.93 14.37 -25.31
CA PHE A 306 12.25 14.72 -24.78
C PHE A 306 12.21 16.04 -24.00
N VAL A 307 11.55 17.07 -24.54
CA VAL A 307 11.39 18.35 -23.85
C VAL A 307 10.60 18.18 -22.55
N TYR A 308 9.49 17.43 -22.58
CA TYR A 308 8.70 17.11 -21.39
C TYR A 308 9.52 16.45 -20.28
N GLU A 309 10.28 15.41 -20.60
CA GLU A 309 11.12 14.70 -19.62
C GLU A 309 12.23 15.60 -19.09
N ARG A 310 12.76 16.52 -19.92
CA ARG A 310 13.73 17.53 -19.48
C ARG A 310 13.09 18.57 -18.55
N MET A 311 11.84 18.95 -18.79
CA MET A 311 11.08 19.85 -17.91
C MET A 311 10.84 19.24 -16.53
N GLN A 312 10.84 17.90 -16.37
CA GLN A 312 10.71 17.26 -15.05
C GLN A 312 11.96 17.44 -14.16
N LEU A 313 13.02 18.06 -14.70
CA LEU A 313 14.26 18.37 -14.00
C LEU A 313 14.40 19.86 -13.66
N ILE A 314 13.36 20.65 -13.89
CA ILE A 314 13.30 22.06 -13.49
C ILE A 314 12.83 22.09 -12.04
N ASP A 315 13.65 22.69 -11.17
CA ASP A 315 13.31 22.93 -9.76
C ASP A 315 12.28 24.06 -9.59
#